data_AF-A0A822GB93-F1
#
_entry.id   AF-A0A822GB93-F1
#
_cell.length_a   1.000
_cell.length_b   1.000
_cell.length_c   1.000
_cell.angle_alpha   90.00
_cell.angle_beta   90.00
_cell.angle_gamma   90.00
#
_symmetry.space_group_name_H-M   'P 1'
#
loop_
_entity.id
_entity.type
_entity.pdbx_description
1 polymer ?
#
loop_
_entity_poly.entity_id
_entity_poly.type
_entity_poly.pdbx_seq_one_letter_code
_entity_poly.pdbx_strand_id
1 'polypeptide(L)' 'QLEQYVRNGHLKPTTLFCTADITNLYTMLPQDESLKILKELLLEHHYEKVQGIPIGIILQLADLVLKEIAFVDGNKFYRQ' A
#
# COMPACT_ATOMS: atom_id res chain seq x y z
N GLN A 1 -2.75 19.11 17.35
CA GLN A 1 -3.48 19.41 16.09
C GLN A 1 -4.99 19.36 16.26
N LEU A 2 -5.59 18.29 16.81
CA LEU A 2 -7.05 18.20 17.02
C LEU A 2 -7.61 19.26 17.99
N GLU A 3 -6.91 19.52 19.11
CA GLU A 3 -7.30 20.55 20.08
C GLU A 3 -7.35 21.97 19.49
N GLN A 4 -6.55 22.23 18.46
CA GLN A 4 -6.51 23.53 17.79
C GLN A 4 -7.69 23.66 16.82
N TYR A 5 -8.09 22.55 16.19
CA TYR A 5 -9.31 22.42 15.39
C TYR A 5 -10.58 22.65 16.23
N VAL A 6 -10.60 22.13 17.46
CA VAL A 6 -11.66 22.36 18.46
C VAL A 6 -11.71 23.84 18.84
N ARG A 7 -10.56 24.43 19.20
CA ARG A 7 -10.46 25.84 19.60
C ARG A 7 -10.89 26.82 18.52
N ASN A 8 -10.67 26.47 17.26
CA ASN A 8 -11.08 27.28 16.11
C ASN A 8 -12.57 27.12 15.73
N GLY A 9 -13.34 26.33 16.47
CA GLY A 9 -14.78 26.18 16.26
C GLY A 9 -15.17 25.41 15.00
N HIS A 10 -14.24 24.64 14.42
CA HIS A 10 -14.50 23.89 13.18
C HIS A 10 -15.41 22.66 13.39
N LEU A 11 -15.66 22.28 14.63
CA LEU A 11 -16.51 21.15 15.00
C LEU A 11 -17.89 21.65 15.43
N LYS A 12 -18.93 21.05 14.85
CA LYS A 12 -20.31 21.32 15.24
C LYS A 12 -20.72 20.39 16.38
N PRO A 13 -21.74 20.74 17.19
CA PRO A 13 -22.30 19.82 18.18
C PRO A 13 -22.79 18.49 17.60
N THR A 14 -23.08 18.47 16.29
CA THR A 14 -23.49 17.27 15.54
C THR A 14 -22.31 16.52 14.90
N THR A 15 -21.07 16.94 15.13
CA THR A 15 -19.90 16.24 14.60
C THR A 15 -19.68 14.94 15.35
N LEU A 16 -19.68 13.83 14.62
CA LEU A 16 -19.39 12.50 15.13
C LEU A 16 -17.92 12.15 14.84
N PHE A 17 -17.23 11.65 15.85
CA PHE A 17 -15.88 11.12 15.69
C PHE A 17 -15.96 9.62 15.50
N CYS A 18 -15.34 9.12 14.43
CA CYS A 18 -15.14 7.71 14.19
C CYS A 18 -13.64 7.43 14.27
N THR A 19 -13.29 6.36 14.97
CA THR A 19 -11.92 5.82 14.99
C THR A 19 -11.98 4.44 14.35
N ALA A 20 -11.08 4.19 13.41
CA ALA A 20 -10.93 2.88 12.78
C ALA A 20 -9.49 2.44 12.97
N ASP A 21 -9.32 1.25 13.56
CA ASP A 21 -8.03 0.61 13.70
C ASP A 21 -7.79 -0.30 12.51
N ILE A 22 -6.70 -0.07 11.79
CA ILE A 22 -6.30 -0.91 10.67
C ILE A 22 -5.29 -1.92 11.20
N THR A 23 -5.73 -3.18 11.30
CA THR A 23 -4.85 -4.32 11.59
C THR A 23 -4.37 -4.97 10.31
N ASN A 24 -3.16 -5.52 10.29
CA ASN A 24 -2.69 -6.41 9.22
C ASN A 24 -2.67 -5.79 7.81
N LEU A 25 -2.38 -4.49 7.71
CA LEU A 25 -2.33 -3.74 6.44
C LEU A 25 -1.49 -4.44 5.36
N TYR A 26 -0.37 -5.05 5.76
CA TYR A 26 0.56 -5.71 4.84
C TYR A 26 0.08 -7.07 4.32
N THR A 27 -0.82 -7.75 5.05
CA THR A 27 -1.31 -9.10 4.67
C THR A 27 -2.71 -9.07 4.07
N MET A 28 -3.37 -7.90 4.05
CA MET A 28 -4.70 -7.70 3.45
C MET A 28 -4.66 -6.82 2.20
N LEU A 29 -3.46 -6.57 1.65
CA LEU A 29 -3.33 -5.85 0.40
C LEU A 29 -4.07 -6.63 -0.71
N PRO A 30 -5.05 -6.01 -1.39
CA PRO A 30 -5.73 -6.63 -2.51
C PRO A 30 -4.71 -6.81 -3.64
N GLN A 31 -4.24 -8.04 -3.83
CA GLN A 31 -3.05 -8.34 -4.64
C GLN A 31 -3.22 -7.87 -6.09
N ASP A 32 -4.38 -8.13 -6.68
CA ASP A 32 -4.69 -7.76 -8.07
C ASP A 32 -4.77 -6.24 -8.25
N GLU A 33 -5.48 -5.52 -7.37
CA GLU A 33 -5.49 -4.05 -7.38
C GLU A 33 -4.10 -3.47 -7.17
N SER A 34 -3.29 -4.07 -6.31
CA SER A 34 -1.94 -3.58 -6.01
C SER A 34 -1.01 -3.67 -7.22
N LEU A 35 -1.07 -4.78 -7.95
CA LEU A 35 -0.32 -4.96 -9.20
C LEU A 35 -0.78 -4.01 -10.29
N LYS A 36 -2.10 -3.76 -10.37
CA LYS A 36 -2.66 -2.79 -11.30
C LYS A 36 -2.15 -1.38 -11.01
N ILE A 37 -2.19 -0.94 -9.75
CA ILE A 37 -1.68 0.37 -9.34
C ILE A 37 -0.18 0.49 -9.62
N LEU A 38 0.60 -0.56 -9.33
CA LEU A 38 2.04 -0.56 -9.63
C LEU A 38 2.29 -0.39 -11.14
N LYS A 39 1.54 -1.09 -11.98
CA LYS A 39 1.63 -0.96 -13.43
C LYS A 39 1.28 0.46 -13.89
N GLU A 40 0.19 1.02 -13.39
CA GLU A 40 -0.25 2.39 -13.72
C GLU A 40 0.82 3.41 -13.33
N LEU A 41 1.35 3.33 -12.12
CA LEU A 41 2.40 4.22 -11.61
C LEU A 41 3.69 4.16 -12.44
N LEU A 42 4.13 2.95 -12.82
CA LEU A 42 5.32 2.81 -13.66
C LEU A 42 5.12 3.40 -15.06
N LEU A 43 3.93 3.25 -15.64
CA LEU A 43 3.58 3.81 -16.94
C LEU A 43 3.43 5.33 -16.91
N GLU A 44 2.81 5.89 -15.85
CA GLU A 44 2.66 7.34 -15.64
C GLU A 44 4.01 8.04 -15.55
N HIS A 45 5.01 7.37 -14.97
CA HIS A 45 6.38 7.90 -14.90
C HIS A 45 7.26 7.53 -16.09
N HIS A 46 6.67 7.01 -17.17
CA HIS A 46 7.38 6.62 -18.41
C HIS A 46 8.54 5.65 -18.18
N TYR A 47 8.47 4.83 -17.13
CA TYR A 47 9.37 3.70 -17.03
C TYR A 47 8.95 2.71 -18.12
N GLU A 48 9.92 2.23 -18.89
CA GLU A 48 9.79 1.01 -19.71
C GLU A 48 10.61 -0.13 -19.09
N LYS A 49 11.63 0.26 -18.32
CA LYS A 49 12.58 -0.60 -17.62
C LYS A 49 12.98 0.01 -16.28
N VAL A 50 13.20 -0.82 -15.28
CA VAL A 50 13.78 -0.43 -13.99
C VAL A 50 15.14 -1.13 -13.89
N GLN A 51 16.24 -0.35 -13.79
CA GLN A 51 17.60 -0.91 -13.79
C GLN A 51 17.89 -1.87 -14.96
N GLY A 52 17.33 -1.57 -16.15
CA GLY A 52 17.48 -2.41 -17.34
C GLY A 52 16.51 -3.60 -17.42
N ILE A 53 15.74 -3.88 -16.38
CA ILE A 53 14.75 -4.96 -16.32
C ILE A 53 13.41 -4.46 -16.90
N PRO A 54 12.81 -5.13 -17.90
CA PRO A 54 11.50 -4.76 -18.44
C PRO A 54 10.40 -4.76 -17.39
N ILE A 55 9.46 -3.81 -17.47
CA ILE A 55 8.34 -3.73 -16.53
C ILE A 55 7.50 -5.01 -16.49
N GLY A 56 7.33 -5.70 -17.61
CA GLY A 56 6.63 -6.99 -17.62
C GLY A 56 7.25 -8.00 -16.64
N ILE A 57 8.59 -8.03 -16.54
CA ILE A 57 9.32 -8.88 -15.60
C ILE A 57 9.16 -8.35 -14.17
N ILE A 58 9.25 -7.04 -13.96
CA ILE A 58 9.01 -6.41 -12.64
C ILE A 58 7.62 -6.78 -12.10
N LEU A 59 6.59 -6.70 -12.95
CA LEU A 59 5.21 -7.03 -12.57
C LEU A 59 5.04 -8.52 -12.28
N GLN A 60 5.69 -9.41 -13.04
CA GLN A 60 5.67 -10.85 -12.76
C GLN A 60 6.37 -11.19 -11.43
N LEU A 61 7.48 -10.53 -11.12
CA LEU A 61 8.18 -10.71 -9.84
C LEU A 61 7.35 -10.16 -8.68
N ALA A 62 6.72 -9.00 -8.86
CA ALA A 62 5.80 -8.45 -7.87
C ALA A 62 4.61 -9.38 -7.63
N ASP A 63 4.04 -9.96 -8.69
CA ASP A 63 2.95 -10.94 -8.59
C ASP A 63 3.35 -12.18 -7.79
N LEU A 64 4.56 -12.70 -8.05
CA LEU A 64 5.10 -13.82 -7.29
C LEU A 64 5.26 -13.49 -5.81
N VAL A 65 5.83 -12.32 -5.48
CA VAL A 65 6.04 -11.89 -4.08
C VAL A 65 4.71 -11.68 -3.37
N LEU A 66 3.73 -11.06 -4.03
CA LEU A 66 2.42 -10.78 -3.47
C LEU A 66 1.58 -12.05 -3.28
N LYS A 67 1.66 -13.03 -4.19
CA LYS A 67 0.91 -14.29 -4.09
C LYS A 67 1.52 -15.28 -3.10
N GLU A 68 2.84 -15.35 -3.05
CA GLU A 68 3.52 -16.26 -2.12
C GLU A 68 3.54 -15.72 -0.69
N ILE A 69 3.21 -14.43 -0.49
CA ILE A 69 3.28 -13.68 0.78
C ILE A 69 4.51 -14.10 1.58
N ALA A 70 5.62 -14.15 0.86
CA ALA A 70 6.88 -14.68 1.31
C ALA A 70 7.83 -13.50 1.51
N PHE A 71 8.03 -13.07 2.75
CA PHE A 71 8.96 -11.99 3.05
C PHE A 71 9.98 -12.42 4.10
N VAL A 72 11.20 -11.88 3.96
CA VAL A 72 12.29 -12.09 4.90
C VAL A 72 12.40 -10.86 5.78
N ASP A 73 12.24 -11.06 7.09
CA ASP A 73 12.52 -10.03 8.10
C ASP A 73 13.38 -10.64 9.20
N GLY A 74 14.50 -9.97 9.53
CA GLY A 74 15.42 -10.41 10.58
C GLY A 74 15.86 -11.87 10.48
N ASN A 75 16.27 -12.34 9.28
CA ASN A 75 16.66 -13.73 9.02
C ASN A 75 15.54 -14.78 9.17
N LYS A 76 14.28 -14.36 9.27
CA LYS A 76 13.12 -15.26 9.31
C LYS A 76 12.31 -15.13 8.03
N PHE A 77 11.92 -16.27 7.49
CA PHE A 77 11.05 -16.37 6.33
C PHE A 77 9.61 -16.48 6.82
N TYR A 78 8.78 -15.52 6.45
CA TYR A 78 7.35 -15.50 6.76
C TYR A 78 6.62 -15.87 5.48
N ARG A 79 5.71 -16.85 5.57
CA ARG A 79 4.80 -17.27 4.50
C ARG A 79 3.40 -17.30 5.07
N GLN A 80 2.42 -16.75 4.36
CA GLN A 80 1.02 -16.81 4.77
C GLN A 80 0.37 -18.13 4.36
#